data_AF-A0A0G0RHD5-F1
#
_entry.id   AF-A0A0G0RHD5-F1
#
_cell.length_a   1.000
_cell.length_b   1.000
_cell.length_c   1.000
_cell.angle_alpha   90.00
_cell.angle_beta   90.00
_cell.angle_gamma   90.00
#
_symmetry.space_group_name_H-M   'P 1'
#
loop_
_entity.id
_entity.type
_entity.pdbx_description
1 polymer ?
#
loop_
_entity_poly.entity_id
_entity_poly.type
_entity_poly.pdbx_seq_one_letter_code
_entity_poly.pdbx_strand_id
1 'polypeptide(L)'
;MKETENKEFIDFLKVAFGQKEVGLIMAKNRDELGDFSRIMDNEGFKRSDNILDLLNSPKMYLSVDENMNKDVYDFIVQYPTGQVEIFDNTAMKSNTFSPNHTNSCVVILVLKEDLSKIQEKGWDILSLCGVTYQSQI
;
A
#
# COMPACT_ATOMS: atom_id res chain seq x y z
N MET A 1 -0.59 -13.39 -15.13
CA MET A 1 -2.05 -13.27 -14.86
C MET A 1 -2.91 -13.55 -16.09
N LYS A 2 -4.13 -14.09 -15.90
CA LYS A 2 -5.15 -14.23 -16.93
C LYS A 2 -5.79 -12.88 -17.27
N GLU A 3 -6.40 -12.74 -18.45
CA GLU A 3 -7.02 -11.49 -18.92
C GLU A 3 -8.14 -10.98 -17.99
N THR A 4 -8.97 -11.87 -17.48
CA THR A 4 -10.04 -11.53 -16.52
C THR A 4 -9.48 -11.01 -15.19
N GLU A 5 -8.44 -11.66 -14.64
CA GLU A 5 -7.78 -11.23 -13.39
C GLU A 5 -7.17 -9.84 -13.55
N ASN A 6 -6.58 -9.55 -14.72
CA ASN A 6 -6.03 -8.24 -15.01
C ASN A 6 -7.11 -7.16 -15.02
N LYS A 7 -8.28 -7.45 -15.60
CA LYS A 7 -9.41 -6.52 -15.58
C LYS A 7 -9.91 -6.25 -14.17
N GLU A 8 -10.10 -7.28 -13.36
CA GLU A 8 -10.52 -7.15 -11.96
C GLU A 8 -9.51 -6.34 -11.14
N PHE A 9 -8.22 -6.57 -11.37
CA PHE A 9 -7.16 -5.83 -10.70
C PHE A 9 -7.16 -4.34 -11.09
N ILE A 10 -7.29 -4.04 -12.38
CA ILE A 10 -7.41 -2.65 -12.86
C ILE A 10 -8.66 -1.97 -12.29
N ASP A 11 -9.79 -2.69 -12.22
CA ASP A 11 -11.01 -2.15 -11.63
C ASP A 11 -10.85 -1.89 -10.13
N PHE A 12 -10.11 -2.74 -9.40
CA PHE A 12 -9.69 -2.46 -8.03
C PHE A 12 -8.87 -1.16 -7.94
N LEU A 13 -7.87 -0.96 -8.78
CA LEU A 13 -7.04 0.25 -8.76
C LEU A 13 -7.87 1.53 -9.02
N LYS A 14 -8.88 1.45 -9.88
CA LYS A 14 -9.83 2.55 -10.10
C LYS A 14 -10.67 2.85 -8.87
N VAL A 15 -11.12 1.82 -8.15
CA VAL A 15 -11.89 1.98 -6.91
C VAL A 15 -11.03 2.55 -5.79
N ALA A 16 -9.78 2.08 -5.67
CA ALA A 16 -8.82 2.55 -4.67
C ALA A 16 -8.40 4.01 -4.88
N PHE A 17 -8.45 4.50 -6.12
CA PHE A 17 -8.13 5.89 -6.44
C PHE A 17 -9.17 6.83 -5.82
N GLY A 18 -8.71 7.84 -5.09
CA GLY A 18 -9.61 8.81 -4.46
C GLY A 18 -10.10 8.41 -3.06
N GLN A 19 -9.67 7.26 -2.53
CA GLN A 19 -10.12 6.76 -1.23
C GLN A 19 -9.36 7.41 -0.08
N LYS A 20 -10.05 7.52 1.07
CA LYS A 20 -9.46 8.00 2.32
C LYS A 20 -8.59 6.96 3.00
N GLU A 21 -8.76 5.70 2.65
CA GLU A 21 -8.00 4.58 3.21
C GLU A 21 -6.94 4.09 2.23
N VAL A 22 -5.92 3.45 2.77
CA VAL A 22 -4.88 2.81 1.96
C VAL A 22 -5.45 1.53 1.34
N GLY A 23 -5.19 1.31 0.05
CA GLY A 23 -5.56 0.06 -0.61
C GLY A 23 -4.60 -1.06 -0.23
N LEU A 24 -5.08 -2.30 -0.18
CA LEU A 24 -4.25 -3.48 0.10
C LEU A 24 -4.30 -4.48 -1.04
N ILE A 25 -3.15 -4.97 -1.46
CA ILE A 25 -3.02 -6.09 -2.41
C ILE A 25 -2.30 -7.23 -1.70
N MET A 26 -2.91 -8.40 -1.73
CA MET A 26 -2.34 -9.65 -1.22
C MET A 26 -1.94 -10.55 -2.39
N ALA A 27 -0.64 -10.76 -2.57
CA ALA A 27 -0.09 -11.70 -3.54
C ALA A 27 0.12 -13.08 -2.90
N LYS A 28 -0.21 -14.14 -3.62
CA LYS A 28 -0.04 -15.53 -3.15
C LYS A 28 1.41 -16.01 -3.20
N ASN A 29 2.23 -15.43 -4.08
CA ASN A 29 3.62 -15.78 -4.28
C ASN A 29 4.39 -14.62 -4.93
N ARG A 30 5.71 -14.76 -5.04
CA ARG A 30 6.61 -13.73 -5.57
C ARG A 30 6.37 -13.40 -7.05
N ASP A 31 5.99 -14.41 -7.85
CA ASP A 31 5.69 -14.20 -9.27
C ASP A 31 4.47 -13.31 -9.45
N GLU A 32 3.42 -13.56 -8.66
CA GLU A 32 2.21 -12.74 -8.66
C GLU A 32 2.46 -11.34 -8.11
N LEU A 33 3.28 -11.22 -7.06
CA LEU A 33 3.71 -9.91 -6.55
C LEU A 33 4.38 -9.09 -7.66
N GLY A 34 5.28 -9.71 -8.44
CA GLY A 34 5.91 -9.09 -9.59
C GLY A 34 4.94 -8.73 -10.71
N ASP A 35 3.94 -9.57 -10.98
CA ASP A 35 2.86 -9.27 -11.92
C ASP A 35 2.05 -8.04 -11.48
N PHE A 36 1.67 -7.93 -10.21
CA PHE A 36 0.94 -6.77 -9.68
C PHE A 36 1.78 -5.50 -9.73
N SER A 37 3.06 -5.55 -9.33
CA SER A 37 3.97 -4.40 -9.47
C SER A 37 4.03 -3.90 -10.91
N ARG A 38 4.23 -4.81 -11.87
CA ARG A 38 4.29 -4.46 -13.30
C ARG A 38 2.99 -3.83 -13.81
N ILE A 39 1.83 -4.33 -13.40
CA ILE A 39 0.55 -3.75 -13.81
C ILE A 39 0.36 -2.37 -13.17
N MET A 40 0.67 -2.21 -11.88
CA MET A 40 0.63 -0.90 -11.21
C MET A 40 1.54 0.13 -11.90
N ASP A 41 2.77 -0.27 -12.26
CA ASP A 41 3.70 0.58 -13.00
C ASP A 41 3.10 1.03 -14.34
N ASN A 42 2.46 0.11 -15.09
CA ASN A 42 1.77 0.42 -16.35
C ASN A 42 0.56 1.35 -16.17
N GLU A 43 -0.12 1.29 -15.02
CA GLU A 43 -1.23 2.17 -14.64
C GLU A 43 -0.76 3.52 -14.04
N GLY A 44 0.55 3.76 -14.07
CA GLY A 44 1.19 5.01 -13.66
C GLY A 44 1.41 5.15 -12.16
N PHE A 45 1.32 4.06 -11.40
CA PHE A 45 1.80 4.04 -10.02
C PHE A 45 3.32 4.06 -9.99
N LYS A 46 3.87 4.69 -8.97
CA LYS A 46 5.30 4.64 -8.69
C LYS A 46 5.55 3.81 -7.44
N ARG A 47 6.53 2.92 -7.52
CA ARG A 47 7.03 2.21 -6.35
C ARG A 47 7.74 3.19 -5.42
N SER A 48 7.50 3.03 -4.13
CA SER A 48 8.35 3.56 -3.08
C SER A 48 9.04 2.43 -2.33
N ASP A 49 10.26 2.70 -1.86
CA ASP A 49 10.94 1.85 -0.87
C ASP A 49 10.96 2.52 0.52
N ASN A 50 10.42 3.74 0.65
CA ASN A 50 10.37 4.51 1.89
C ASN A 50 8.99 5.14 2.12
N ILE A 51 8.52 5.12 3.37
CA ILE A 51 7.28 5.74 3.79
C ILE A 51 7.22 7.25 3.54
N LEU A 52 8.36 7.94 3.65
CA LEU A 52 8.47 9.39 3.41
C LEU A 52 8.15 9.77 1.96
N ASP A 53 8.33 8.83 1.02
CA ASP A 53 8.10 9.08 -0.40
C ASP A 53 6.67 8.75 -0.85
N LEU A 54 5.86 8.10 -0.01
CA LEU A 54 4.52 7.63 -0.39
C LEU A 54 3.51 8.73 -0.72
N LEU A 55 3.84 9.99 -0.41
CA LEU A 55 3.00 11.14 -0.72
C LEU A 55 3.60 12.07 -1.79
N ASN A 56 4.73 11.68 -2.41
CA ASN A 56 5.42 12.47 -3.43
C ASN A 56 4.76 12.37 -4.83
N SER A 57 3.80 11.48 -5.02
CA SER A 57 3.09 11.28 -6.29
C SER A 57 1.62 10.94 -6.04
N PRO A 58 0.70 11.28 -6.96
CA PRO A 58 -0.70 10.88 -6.89
C PRO A 58 -0.93 9.37 -6.78
N LYS A 59 -0.10 8.54 -7.40
CA LYS A 59 -0.25 7.09 -7.39
C LYS A 59 1.04 6.46 -6.89
N MET A 60 1.01 5.89 -5.70
CA MET A 60 2.17 5.27 -5.05
C MET A 60 1.82 3.86 -4.56
N TYR A 61 2.80 2.97 -4.58
CA TYR A 61 2.70 1.71 -3.84
C TYR A 61 3.96 1.41 -3.06
N LEU A 62 3.81 0.73 -1.93
CA LEU A 62 4.89 0.19 -1.12
C LEU A 62 4.75 -1.33 -1.06
N SER A 63 5.83 -2.04 -1.38
CA SER A 63 5.92 -3.47 -1.08
C SER A 63 6.40 -3.66 0.34
N VAL A 64 5.68 -4.44 1.13
CA VAL A 64 6.04 -4.77 2.52
C VAL A 64 6.24 -6.28 2.67
N ASP A 65 7.13 -6.66 3.58
CA ASP A 65 7.45 -8.05 3.91
C ASP A 65 7.21 -8.30 5.40
N GLU A 66 7.58 -9.48 5.90
CA GLU A 66 7.38 -9.80 7.32
C GLU A 66 8.14 -8.89 8.28
N ASN A 67 9.15 -8.16 7.80
CA ASN A 67 9.97 -7.22 8.54
C ASN A 67 9.50 -5.77 8.38
N MET A 68 8.24 -5.56 7.97
CA MET A 68 7.59 -4.25 8.00
C MET A 68 7.95 -3.51 9.30
N ASN A 69 8.22 -2.21 9.21
CA ASN A 69 8.55 -1.42 10.39
C ASN A 69 7.29 -0.74 10.95
N LYS A 70 7.43 -0.17 12.15
CA LYS A 70 6.34 0.56 12.82
C LYS A 70 5.88 1.77 12.00
N ASP A 71 6.77 2.44 11.29
CA ASP A 71 6.44 3.66 10.54
C ASP A 71 5.42 3.39 9.43
N VAL A 72 5.51 2.23 8.76
CA VAL A 72 4.50 1.82 7.78
C VAL A 72 3.15 1.57 8.43
N TYR A 73 3.12 0.90 9.59
CA TYR A 73 1.88 0.69 10.34
C TYR A 73 1.25 2.02 10.78
N ASP A 74 2.05 2.90 11.38
CA ASP A 74 1.62 4.23 11.83
C ASP A 74 1.09 5.07 10.65
N PHE A 75 1.72 4.98 9.47
CA PHE A 75 1.23 5.63 8.26
C PHE A 75 -0.15 5.12 7.87
N ILE A 76 -0.37 3.81 7.84
CA ILE A 76 -1.67 3.22 7.47
C ILE A 76 -2.75 3.68 8.47
N VAL A 77 -2.44 3.69 9.77
CA VAL A 77 -3.35 4.17 10.83
C VAL A 77 -3.69 5.66 10.65
N GLN A 78 -2.69 6.49 10.34
CA GLN A 78 -2.85 7.93 10.26
C GLN A 78 -3.43 8.41 8.92
N TYR A 79 -3.24 7.68 7.83
CA TYR A 79 -3.62 8.10 6.47
C TYR A 79 -5.10 8.56 6.38
N PRO A 80 -6.10 7.85 6.94
CA PRO A 80 -7.50 8.28 6.89
C PRO A 80 -7.82 9.57 7.65
N THR A 81 -6.93 10.02 8.55
CA THR A 81 -7.13 11.25 9.34
C THR A 81 -6.86 12.52 8.52
N GLY A 82 -6.24 12.40 7.34
CA GLY A 82 -5.83 13.53 6.51
C GLY A 82 -4.54 14.21 6.98
N GLN A 83 -3.89 13.69 8.02
CA GLN A 83 -2.60 14.15 8.51
C GLN A 83 -1.75 12.95 8.93
N VAL A 84 -0.53 12.87 8.41
CA VAL A 84 0.42 11.81 8.71
C VAL A 84 1.69 12.42 9.26
N GLU A 85 2.09 12.03 10.46
CA GLU A 85 3.37 12.38 11.06
C GLU A 85 4.31 11.18 11.03
N ILE A 86 5.50 11.38 10.46
CA ILE A 86 6.58 10.39 10.38
C ILE A 86 7.84 11.01 10.97
N PHE A 87 8.50 10.29 11.88
CA PHE A 87 9.78 10.72 12.44
C PHE A 87 10.94 10.26 11.56
N ASP A 88 11.64 11.20 10.95
CA ASP A 88 12.86 10.93 10.19
C ASP A 88 14.05 10.81 11.17
N ASN A 89 14.45 9.57 11.44
CA ASN A 89 15.59 9.26 12.31
C ASN A 89 16.94 9.79 11.76
N THR A 90 17.05 10.04 10.46
CA THR A 90 18.28 10.57 9.84
C THR A 90 18.39 12.07 10.09
N ALA A 91 17.29 12.79 9.88
CA ALA A 91 17.21 14.23 10.11
C ALA A 91 16.95 14.60 11.58
N MET A 92 16.59 13.62 12.42
CA MET A 92 16.12 13.79 13.81
C MET A 92 14.95 14.79 13.91
N LYS A 93 13.98 14.66 12.98
CA LYS A 93 12.85 15.59 12.84
C LYS A 93 11.57 14.86 12.46
N SER A 94 10.43 15.32 13.00
CA SER A 94 9.11 14.95 12.50
C SER A 94 8.82 15.66 11.18
N ASN A 95 8.35 14.90 10.20
CA ASN A 95 7.74 15.41 8.98
C ASN A 95 6.24 15.17 9.04
N THR A 96 5.47 16.22 8.79
CA THR A 96 4.00 16.14 8.72
C THR A 96 3.56 16.30 7.27
N PHE A 97 2.70 15.41 6.83
CA PHE A 97 2.15 15.39 5.49
C PHE A 97 0.63 15.38 5.52
N SER A 98 0.00 15.95 4.50
CA SER A 98 -1.46 15.90 4.32
C SER A 98 -1.78 15.22 3.00
N PRO A 99 -2.29 13.97 3.01
CA PRO A 99 -2.66 13.28 1.79
C PRO A 99 -3.76 14.03 1.02
N ASN A 100 -3.57 14.20 -0.29
CA ASN A 100 -4.61 14.75 -1.16
C ASN A 100 -5.57 13.65 -1.60
N HIS A 101 -6.43 13.18 -0.69
CA HIS A 101 -7.30 12.02 -0.92
C HIS A 101 -8.14 12.09 -2.19
N THR A 102 -8.52 13.27 -2.70
CA THR A 102 -9.33 13.39 -3.92
C THR A 102 -8.55 13.10 -5.20
N ASN A 103 -7.22 13.16 -5.14
CA ASN A 103 -6.34 12.96 -6.28
C ASN A 103 -5.10 12.14 -5.90
N SER A 104 -5.24 11.24 -4.92
CA SER A 104 -4.19 10.32 -4.53
C SER A 104 -4.70 8.89 -4.32
N CYS A 105 -3.78 7.94 -4.46
CA CYS A 105 -3.96 6.53 -4.21
C CYS A 105 -2.64 5.98 -3.68
N VAL A 106 -2.69 5.42 -2.47
CA VAL A 106 -1.58 4.68 -1.88
C VAL A 106 -2.02 3.24 -1.73
N VAL A 107 -1.17 2.31 -2.16
CA VAL A 107 -1.44 0.88 -2.09
C VAL A 107 -0.30 0.16 -1.38
N ILE A 108 -0.63 -0.73 -0.45
CA ILE A 108 0.31 -1.67 0.16
C ILE A 108 0.22 -2.98 -0.61
N LEU A 109 1.37 -3.49 -1.03
CA LEU A 109 1.51 -4.79 -1.69
C LEU A 109 2.26 -5.73 -0.76
N VAL A 110 1.67 -6.86 -0.42
CA VAL A 110 2.23 -7.82 0.54
C VAL A 110 2.04 -9.26 0.06
N LEU A 111 2.97 -10.15 0.40
CA LEU A 111 2.73 -11.58 0.26
C LEU A 111 1.77 -12.06 1.35
N LYS A 112 0.86 -12.97 0.99
CA LYS A 112 -0.12 -13.51 1.94
C LYS A 112 0.55 -14.20 3.14
N GLU A 113 1.68 -14.88 2.92
CA GLU A 113 2.46 -15.49 3.99
C GLU A 113 3.08 -14.44 4.95
N ASP A 114 3.50 -13.30 4.43
CA ASP A 114 4.11 -12.24 5.24
C ASP A 114 3.06 -11.45 6.01
N LEU A 115 1.88 -11.26 5.42
CA LEU A 115 0.73 -10.67 6.10
C LEU A 115 0.38 -11.43 7.39
N SER A 116 0.36 -12.77 7.34
CA SER A 116 0.09 -13.57 8.54
C SER A 116 1.15 -13.35 9.63
N LYS A 117 2.43 -13.31 9.26
CA LYS A 117 3.53 -13.03 10.22
C LYS A 117 3.45 -11.61 10.78
N ILE A 118 3.03 -10.62 9.98
CA ILE A 118 2.79 -9.23 10.42
C ILE A 118 1.67 -9.19 11.47
N GLN A 119 0.58 -9.91 11.23
CA GLN A 119 -0.54 -9.98 12.17
C GLN A 119 -0.17 -10.70 13.48
N GLU A 120 0.65 -11.75 13.42
CA GLU A 120 1.18 -12.44 14.60
C GLU A 120 2.04 -11.52 15.47
N LYS A 121 2.67 -10.49 14.90
CA LYS A 121 3.40 -9.43 15.63
C LYS A 121 2.47 -8.40 16.29
N GLY A 122 1.16 -8.51 16.08
CA GLY A 122 0.15 -7.60 16.64
C GLY A 122 -0.18 -6.40 15.77
N TRP A 123 0.24 -6.38 14.51
CA TRP A 123 -0.09 -5.31 13.56
C TRP A 123 -1.23 -5.74 12.64
N ASP A 124 -2.44 -5.27 12.96
CA ASP A 124 -3.62 -5.62 12.19
C ASP A 124 -3.82 -4.69 10.98
N ILE A 125 -3.02 -4.87 9.93
CA ILE A 125 -3.12 -4.04 8.73
C ILE A 125 -4.40 -4.30 7.93
N LEU A 126 -5.02 -5.48 8.07
CA LEU A 126 -6.25 -5.83 7.35
C LEU A 126 -7.45 -4.99 7.81
N SER A 127 -7.54 -4.65 9.10
CA SER A 127 -8.64 -3.82 9.61
C SER A 127 -8.44 -2.32 9.41
N LEU A 128 -7.23 -1.91 9.01
CA LEU A 128 -6.87 -0.50 8.81
C LEU A 128 -6.82 -0.09 7.33
N CYS A 129 -6.74 -1.06 6.42
CA CYS A 129 -6.82 -0.82 4.99
C CYS A 129 -8.29 -0.79 4.53
N GLY A 130 -8.54 -0.08 3.44
CA GLY A 130 -9.87 0.01 2.84
C GLY A 130 -10.11 -1.13 1.88
N VAL A 131 -10.25 -0.80 0.60
CA VAL A 131 -10.41 -1.82 -0.44
C VAL A 131 -9.20 -2.75 -0.50
N THR A 132 -9.49 -4.05 -0.56
CA THR A 132 -8.49 -5.10 -0.58
C THR A 132 -8.67 -5.96 -1.82
N TYR A 133 -7.57 -6.27 -2.51
CA TYR A 133 -7.54 -7.18 -3.65
C TYR A 133 -6.70 -8.41 -3.35
N GLN A 134 -7.22 -9.57 -3.73
CA GLN A 134 -6.51 -10.83 -3.79
C GLN A 134 -6.99 -11.57 -5.05
N SER A 135 -6.08 -12.18 -5.79
CA SER A 135 -6.48 -13.03 -6.92
C SER A 135 -7.28 -14.25 -6.41
N GLN A 136 -8.25 -14.69 -7.21
CA GLN A 136 -9.17 -15.78 -6.84
C GLN A 136 -8.63 -17.20 -7.13
N ILE A 137 -7.35 -17.38 -7.47
CA ILE A 137 -6.81 -18.69 -7.88
C ILE A 137 -5.49 -19.00 -7.17
#